data_AF-A0A3D4P716-F1
#
_entry.id   AF-A0A3D4P716-F1
#
_cell.length_a   1.000
_cell.length_b   1.000
_cell.length_c   1.000
_cell.angle_alpha   90.00
_cell.angle_beta   90.00
_cell.angle_gamma   90.00
#
_symmetry.space_group_name_H-M   'P 1'
#
loop_
_entity.id
_entity.type
_entity.pdbx_description
1 polymer ?
#
loop_
_entity_poly.entity_id
_entity_poly.type
_entity_poly.pdbx_seq_one_letter_code
_entity_poly.pdbx_strand_id
1 'polypeptide(L)'
;MNFFAHGIAFLDNPYFVAGTATPDWLSVADRPVRIRARLIDRYNEDQNNSSSIAVATAEETSFISGARQHLIDDDWFHNQRAFLEISMQLGKMFREALGPDDNFRAGFLGHIVTEMLLDRVLI
;
A
#
# COMPACT_ATOMS: atom_id res chain seq x y z
N MET A 1 3.02 -2.87 -1.97
CA MET A 1 3.47 -3.63 -0.77
C MET A 1 2.24 -4.34 -0.21
N ASN A 2 2.41 -5.47 0.49
CA ASN A 2 1.27 -6.15 1.11
C ASN A 2 0.89 -5.53 2.46
N PHE A 3 -0.35 -5.78 2.88
CA PHE A 3 -0.94 -5.29 4.12
C PHE A 3 -0.05 -5.49 5.36
N PHE A 4 0.56 -6.66 5.50
CA PHE A 4 1.38 -6.98 6.67
C PHE A 4 2.64 -6.12 6.75
N ALA A 5 3.37 -5.99 5.63
CA ALA A 5 4.57 -5.19 5.57
C ALA A 5 4.33 -3.70 5.90
N HIS A 6 3.17 -3.14 5.55
CA HIS A 6 2.81 -1.78 5.96
C HIS A 6 2.52 -1.64 7.46
N GLY A 7 1.94 -2.67 8.09
CA GLY A 7 1.43 -2.58 9.46
C GLY A 7 2.39 -3.08 10.56
N ILE A 8 3.37 -3.93 10.22
CA ILE A 8 4.17 -4.66 11.21
C ILE A 8 4.91 -3.74 12.20
N ALA A 9 5.39 -2.59 11.75
CA ALA A 9 6.11 -1.63 12.60
C ALA A 9 5.20 -0.82 13.54
N PHE A 10 3.87 -0.94 13.39
CA PHE A 10 2.89 -0.07 14.03
C PHE A 10 1.81 -0.83 14.80
N LEU A 11 2.03 -2.12 15.12
CA LEU A 11 1.02 -2.98 15.75
C LEU A 11 0.50 -2.46 17.11
N ASP A 12 1.27 -1.61 17.79
CA ASP A 12 0.85 -0.95 19.05
C ASP A 12 -0.11 0.24 18.82
N ASN A 13 -0.35 0.65 17.57
CA ASN A 13 -1.24 1.75 17.20
C ASN A 13 -2.33 1.26 16.23
N PRO A 14 -3.49 0.80 16.75
CA PRO A 14 -4.51 0.14 15.93
C PRO A 14 -5.12 1.05 14.87
N TYR A 15 -5.26 2.35 15.14
CA TYR A 15 -5.78 3.31 14.16
C TYR A 15 -4.79 3.56 13.04
N PHE A 16 -3.49 3.61 13.34
CA PHE A 16 -2.46 3.75 12.32
C PHE A 16 -2.44 2.52 11.41
N VAL A 17 -2.48 1.31 11.98
CA VAL A 17 -2.56 0.05 11.21
C VAL A 17 -3.82 -0.02 10.34
N ALA A 18 -4.97 0.43 10.86
CA ALA A 18 -6.18 0.55 10.06
C ALA A 18 -6.00 1.56 8.91
N GLY A 19 -5.32 2.68 9.17
CA GLY A 19 -4.94 3.66 8.16
C GLY A 19 -4.08 3.05 7.05
N THR A 20 -3.05 2.29 7.41
CA THR A 20 -2.17 1.64 6.44
C THR A 20 -2.88 0.60 5.57
N ALA A 21 -3.99 0.02 6.06
CA ALA A 21 -4.83 -0.93 5.32
C ALA A 21 -5.75 -0.28 4.29
N THR A 22 -6.17 0.95 4.58
CA THR A 22 -7.36 1.55 3.96
C THR A 22 -7.24 1.74 2.44
N PRO A 23 -6.09 2.17 1.88
CA PRO A 23 -5.94 2.27 0.43
C PRO A 23 -6.22 0.96 -0.32
N ASP A 24 -5.78 -0.17 0.24
CA ASP A 24 -6.03 -1.51 -0.31
C ASP A 24 -7.48 -1.94 -0.14
N TRP A 25 -8.05 -1.75 1.05
CA TRP A 25 -9.46 -2.05 1.30
C TRP A 25 -10.39 -1.31 0.34
N LEU A 26 -10.14 -0.01 0.09
CA LEU A 26 -10.89 0.76 -0.88
C LEU A 26 -10.65 0.26 -2.31
N SER A 27 -9.44 -0.22 -2.63
CA SER A 27 -9.15 -0.81 -3.93
C SER A 27 -9.95 -2.07 -4.24
N VAL A 28 -10.29 -2.84 -3.20
CA VAL A 28 -11.16 -4.02 -3.27
C VAL A 28 -12.63 -3.64 -3.24
N ALA A 29 -13.03 -2.75 -2.33
CA ALA A 29 -14.43 -2.36 -2.13
C ALA A 29 -15.00 -1.54 -3.30
N ASP A 30 -14.25 -0.55 -3.78
CA ASP A 30 -14.64 0.29 -4.91
C ASP A 30 -13.43 0.87 -5.65
N ARG A 31 -13.04 0.23 -6.75
CA ARG A 31 -11.80 0.53 -7.50
C ARG A 31 -11.63 1.99 -7.98
N PRO A 32 -12.67 2.79 -8.27
CA PRO A 32 -12.52 4.21 -8.55
C PRO A 32 -12.16 5.06 -7.33
N VAL A 33 -12.49 4.61 -6.12
CA VAL A 33 -12.20 5.34 -4.88
C VAL A 33 -10.73 5.14 -4.52
N ARG A 34 -9.95 6.23 -4.64
CA ARG A 34 -8.50 6.21 -4.41
C ARG A 34 -8.12 7.33 -3.46
N ILE A 35 -7.44 6.94 -2.39
CA ILE A 35 -6.75 7.90 -1.52
C ILE A 35 -5.57 8.46 -2.30
N ARG A 36 -5.39 9.78 -2.25
CA ARG A 36 -4.30 10.48 -2.95
C ARG A 36 -3.52 11.31 -1.94
N ALA A 37 -2.19 11.22 -1.99
CA ALA A 37 -1.30 11.95 -1.07
C ALA A 37 -1.65 13.44 -1.01
N ARG A 38 -1.85 14.08 -2.17
CA ARG A 38 -2.24 15.49 -2.27
C ARG A 38 -3.52 15.87 -1.50
N LEU A 39 -4.49 14.95 -1.40
CA LEU A 39 -5.72 15.22 -0.65
C LEU A 39 -5.50 15.10 0.85
N ILE A 40 -4.63 14.18 1.27
CA ILE A 40 -4.19 14.08 2.67
C ILE A 40 -3.38 15.32 3.07
N ASP A 41 -2.44 15.73 2.22
CA ASP A 41 -1.63 16.94 2.44
C ASP A 41 -2.52 18.16 2.67
N ARG A 42 -3.47 18.38 1.76
CA ARG A 42 -4.43 19.47 1.87
C ARG A 42 -5.27 19.39 3.14
N TYR A 43 -5.76 18.20 3.49
CA TYR A 43 -6.51 18.01 4.73
C TYR A 43 -5.67 18.39 5.96
N ASN A 44 -4.40 17.98 6.01
CA ASN A 44 -3.49 18.30 7.11
C ASN A 44 -3.18 19.80 7.18
N GLU A 45 -2.99 20.47 6.03
CA GLU A 45 -2.84 21.93 5.97
C GLU A 45 -4.08 22.63 6.53
N ASP A 46 -5.27 22.19 6.13
CA ASP A 46 -6.52 22.78 6.59
C ASP A 46 -6.73 22.60 8.11
N GLN A 47 -6.34 21.44 8.68
CA GLN A 47 -6.34 21.18 10.13
C GLN A 47 -5.38 22.11 10.89
N ASN A 48 -4.17 22.33 10.35
CA ASN A 48 -3.17 23.20 10.98
C ASN A 48 -3.55 24.69 10.93
N ASN A 49 -4.23 25.12 9.87
CA ASN A 49 -4.58 26.52 9.65
C ASN A 49 -5.83 26.98 10.42
N SER A 50 -6.41 26.14 11.31
CA SER A 50 -7.66 26.44 12.03
C SER A 50 -8.78 26.92 11.10
N SER A 51 -8.84 26.34 9.90
CA SER A 51 -9.95 26.56 8.97
C SER A 51 -11.26 26.02 9.57
N SER A 52 -12.42 26.38 9.02
CA SER A 52 -13.75 26.10 9.59
C SER A 52 -14.14 24.60 9.73
N ILE A 53 -13.19 23.68 9.59
CA ILE A 53 -13.38 22.24 9.81
C ILE A 53 -13.15 21.89 11.29
N ALA A 54 -13.86 20.86 11.74
CA ALA A 54 -13.66 20.31 13.08
C ALA A 54 -12.21 19.81 13.24
N VAL A 55 -11.63 20.09 14.40
CA VAL A 55 -10.32 19.56 14.79
C VAL A 55 -10.41 18.05 14.86
N ALA A 56 -9.52 17.37 14.15
CA ALA A 56 -9.44 15.91 14.16
C ALA A 56 -9.13 15.37 15.56
N THR A 57 -9.74 14.25 15.91
CA THR A 57 -9.39 13.46 17.11
C THR A 57 -7.99 12.86 16.98
N ALA A 58 -7.44 12.34 18.07
CA ALA A 58 -6.15 11.66 18.06
C ALA A 58 -6.20 10.39 17.21
N GLU A 59 -7.31 9.67 17.26
CA GLU A 59 -7.60 8.46 16.51
C GLU A 59 -7.67 8.75 15.00
N GLU A 60 -8.41 9.79 14.59
CA GLU A 60 -8.47 10.24 13.18
C GLU A 60 -7.11 10.69 12.67
N THR A 61 -6.36 11.45 13.47
CA THR A 61 -5.01 11.90 13.12
C THR A 61 -4.08 10.71 12.89
N SER A 62 -4.15 9.71 13.77
CA SER A 62 -3.37 8.46 13.66
C SER A 62 -3.74 7.67 12.41
N PHE A 63 -5.04 7.53 12.13
CA PHE A 63 -5.55 6.86 10.94
C PHE A 63 -5.09 7.51 9.65
N ILE A 64 -5.20 8.83 9.54
CA ILE A 64 -4.77 9.60 8.37
C ILE A 64 -3.26 9.48 8.16
N SER A 65 -2.49 9.48 9.25
CA SER A 65 -1.05 9.28 9.21
C SER A 65 -0.69 7.88 8.69
N GLY A 66 -1.42 6.84 9.11
CA GLY A 66 -1.25 5.49 8.57
C GLY A 66 -1.57 5.40 7.08
N ALA A 67 -2.68 6.02 6.63
CA ALA A 67 -3.04 6.05 5.22
C ALA A 67 -1.98 6.78 4.38
N ARG A 68 -1.36 7.83 4.93
CA ARG A 68 -0.22 8.51 4.30
C ARG A 68 1.01 7.62 4.25
N GLN A 69 1.33 6.93 5.33
CA GLN A 69 2.49 6.03 5.41
C GLN A 69 2.40 4.94 4.35
N HIS A 70 1.23 4.34 4.16
CA HIS A 70 1.00 3.36 3.07
C HIS A 70 1.43 3.92 1.71
N LEU A 71 0.99 5.14 1.36
CA LEU A 71 1.34 5.75 0.07
C LEU A 71 2.85 6.01 -0.08
N ILE A 72 3.52 6.38 1.03
CA ILE A 72 4.98 6.60 1.05
C ILE A 72 5.71 5.27 0.87
N ASP A 73 5.31 4.24 1.61
CA ASP A 73 5.89 2.91 1.53
C ASP A 73 5.74 2.33 0.13
N ASP A 74 4.55 2.46 -0.46
CA ASP A 74 4.27 1.99 -1.80
C ASP A 74 5.12 2.72 -2.84
N ASP A 75 5.16 4.05 -2.82
CA ASP A 75 5.99 4.79 -3.76
C ASP A 75 7.46 4.42 -3.61
N TRP A 76 7.98 4.38 -2.38
CA TRP A 76 9.37 4.02 -2.14
C TRP A 76 9.68 2.59 -2.61
N PHE A 77 8.84 1.62 -2.27
CA PHE A 77 9.07 0.21 -2.57
C PHE A 77 9.03 -0.09 -4.06
N HIS A 78 8.02 0.41 -4.78
CA HIS A 78 7.86 0.15 -6.20
C HIS A 78 8.94 0.83 -7.06
N ASN A 79 9.62 1.84 -6.51
CA ASN A 79 10.77 2.48 -7.15
C ASN A 79 12.11 1.77 -6.85
N GLN A 80 12.14 0.72 -6.01
CA GLN A 80 13.37 -0.01 -5.74
C GLN A 80 13.76 -0.95 -6.89
N ARG A 81 15.02 -0.83 -7.34
CA ARG A 81 15.57 -1.70 -8.40
C ARG A 81 15.41 -3.18 -8.07
N ALA A 82 15.69 -3.58 -6.83
CA ALA A 82 15.60 -4.97 -6.41
C ALA A 82 14.19 -5.54 -6.59
N PHE A 83 13.15 -4.76 -6.22
CA PHE A 83 11.77 -5.17 -6.40
C PHE A 83 11.42 -5.33 -7.88
N LEU A 84 11.80 -4.36 -8.72
CA LEU A 84 11.57 -4.42 -10.16
C LEU A 84 12.25 -5.64 -10.79
N GLU A 85 13.51 -5.90 -10.46
CA GLU A 85 14.26 -7.04 -11.00
C GLU A 85 13.65 -8.38 -10.60
N ILE A 86 13.34 -8.58 -9.31
CA ILE A 86 12.79 -9.84 -8.79
C ILE A 86 11.38 -10.09 -9.35
N SER A 87 10.50 -9.09 -9.32
CA SER A 87 9.13 -9.24 -9.82
C SER A 87 9.07 -9.53 -11.31
N MET A 88 9.95 -8.92 -12.11
CA MET A 88 10.10 -9.23 -13.54
C MET A 88 10.61 -10.65 -13.77
N GLN A 89 11.63 -11.09 -13.02
CA GLN A 89 12.18 -12.44 -13.15
C GLN A 89 11.13 -13.50 -12.80
N LEU A 90 10.40 -13.33 -11.70
CA LEU A 90 9.29 -14.21 -11.34
C LEU A 90 8.19 -14.20 -12.40
N GLY A 91 7.83 -13.02 -12.93
CA GLY A 91 6.85 -12.92 -14.02
C GLY A 91 7.26 -13.70 -15.28
N LYS A 92 8.56 -13.71 -15.62
CA LYS A 92 9.11 -14.52 -16.71
C LYS A 92 8.99 -16.02 -16.39
N MET A 93 9.40 -16.44 -15.18
CA MET A 93 9.31 -17.83 -14.75
C MET A 93 7.87 -18.36 -14.78
N PHE A 94 6.90 -17.56 -14.34
CA PHE A 94 5.48 -17.94 -14.42
C PHE A 94 4.99 -18.10 -15.85
N ARG A 95 5.42 -17.23 -16.77
CA ARG A 95 5.07 -17.36 -18.18
C ARG A 95 5.66 -18.61 -18.81
N GLU A 96 6.90 -18.96 -18.48
CA GLU A 96 7.55 -20.18 -18.95
C GLU A 96 6.88 -21.44 -18.40
N ALA A 97 6.45 -21.42 -17.14
CA ALA A 97 5.85 -22.58 -16.48
C ALA A 97 4.39 -22.84 -16.88
N LEU A 98 3.59 -21.78 -17.10
CA LEU A 98 2.15 -21.87 -17.32
C LEU A 98 1.75 -21.79 -18.81
N GLY A 99 2.69 -21.48 -19.70
CA GLY A 99 2.42 -21.34 -21.13
C GLY A 99 1.68 -20.04 -21.50
N PRO A 100 1.42 -19.80 -22.80
CA PRO A 100 0.84 -18.55 -23.27
C PRO A 100 -0.70 -18.51 -23.29
N ASP A 101 -1.37 -19.65 -23.14
CA ASP A 101 -2.77 -19.81 -23.59
C ASP A 101 -3.84 -19.32 -22.59
N ASP A 102 -3.48 -19.20 -21.31
CA ASP A 102 -4.45 -18.98 -20.22
C ASP A 102 -4.73 -17.49 -19.92
N ASN A 103 -4.22 -16.56 -20.74
CA ASN A 103 -4.41 -15.10 -20.60
C ASN A 103 -4.07 -14.51 -19.21
N PHE A 104 -3.37 -15.27 -18.37
CA PHE A 104 -3.01 -14.82 -17.03
C PHE A 104 -1.96 -13.70 -17.09
N ARG A 105 -2.07 -12.79 -16.13
CA ARG A 105 -1.21 -11.63 -16.03
C ARG A 105 0.08 -12.03 -15.31
N ALA A 106 0.98 -12.72 -16.02
CA ALA A 106 2.23 -13.26 -15.45
C ALA A 106 3.05 -12.21 -14.67
N GLY A 107 3.13 -10.97 -15.17
CA GLY A 107 3.82 -9.88 -14.46
C GLY A 107 3.12 -9.48 -13.14
N PHE A 108 1.79 -9.52 -13.11
CA PHE A 108 1.03 -9.29 -11.87
C PHE A 108 1.24 -10.42 -10.86
N LEU A 109 1.34 -11.67 -11.34
CA LEU A 109 1.68 -12.80 -10.47
C LEU A 109 3.10 -12.67 -9.91
N GLY A 110 4.08 -12.28 -10.74
CA GLY A 110 5.44 -11.99 -10.29
C GLY A 110 5.48 -10.89 -9.22
N HIS A 111 4.68 -9.84 -9.40
CA HIS A 111 4.50 -8.76 -8.42
C HIS A 111 3.96 -9.27 -7.08
N ILE A 112 2.75 -9.86 -7.05
CA ILE A 112 2.11 -10.32 -5.81
C ILE A 112 2.98 -11.36 -5.09
N VAL A 113 3.57 -12.29 -5.82
CA VAL A 113 4.42 -13.33 -5.20
C VAL A 113 5.68 -12.72 -4.58
N THR A 114 6.25 -11.67 -5.19
CA THR A 114 7.37 -10.93 -4.57
C THR A 114 6.96 -10.33 -3.24
N GLU A 115 5.77 -9.71 -3.17
CA GLU A 115 5.25 -9.13 -1.93
C GLU A 115 4.95 -10.20 -0.87
N MET A 116 4.38 -11.34 -1.26
CA MET A 116 4.14 -12.47 -0.33
C MET A 116 5.44 -13.07 0.21
N LEU A 117 6.49 -13.17 -0.61
CA LEU A 117 7.80 -13.63 -0.18
C LEU A 117 8.45 -12.64 0.78
N LEU A 118 8.24 -11.33 0.56
CA LEU A 118 8.71 -10.30 1.49
C LEU A 118 8.02 -10.42 2.85
N ASP A 119 6.70 -10.59 2.89
CA ASP A 119 5.97 -10.82 4.14
C ASP A 119 6.53 -12.04 4.89
N ARG A 120 6.88 -13.11 4.17
CA ARG A 120 7.49 -14.31 4.76
C ARG A 120 8.85 -14.03 5.40
N VAL A 121 9.64 -13.08 4.89
CA VAL A 121 10.95 -12.71 5.46
C VAL A 121 10.77 -11.87 6.73
N LEU A 122 9.65 -11.18 6.86
CA LEU A 122 9.34 -10.32 8.02
C LEU A 122 8.82 -11.10 9.25
N ILE A 123 8.58 -12.41 9.13
CA ILE A 123 8.09 -13.32 10.21
C ILE A 123 8.99 -14.55 10.39
#